data_AF-A0A519KH30-F1
#
_entry.id   AF-A0A519KH30-F1
#
_cell.length_a   1.000
_cell.length_b   1.000
_cell.length_c   1.000
_cell.angle_alpha   90.00
_cell.angle_beta   90.00
_cell.angle_gamma   90.00
#
_symmetry.space_group_name_H-M   'P 1'
#
loop_
_entity.id
_entity.type
_entity.pdbx_description
1 polymer ?
#
loop_
_entity_poly.entity_id
_entity_poly.type
_entity_poly.pdbx_seq_one_letter_code
_entity_poly.pdbx_strand_id
1 'polypeptide(L)'
;FADDRITVTARAEIKFAGSDTPLTVPFGPADAMTAAFEALHRRRFGFFAEGKALVVETLEAEAAGGSGQTAEVGGDTHDRTPEPVTHTPVWMAGENRDAPVYRREDFGPGAAVDGPAVILEDTGTTVVEPGWRAAADAGLNLILTRVVALPSRTAIGTHADPILLEVFNSRFMAAAEQMGEALRATAYSVNIKERLDFSCAVFDAGGALIANAPHIPVHLGSMGESIRTVIASRGEARDGRGMRRGDVYMLNAPYNGGTHLPDITVIMPVFLETDSTPAFFVAARGHHADVGGITPGSMPPTSKTVEDEGVLIDDFLLVDAGTLRDAETRALFASGPHPSRNVDQNMADLKAQVASCARGADELIRMVSEFG
;
A
#
# COMPACT_ATOMS: atom_id res chain seq x y z
N PHE A 1 30.12 -10.32 26.04
CA PHE A 1 29.08 -11.04 26.81
C PHE A 1 29.47 -12.50 26.86
N ALA A 2 28.99 -13.27 27.84
CA ALA A 2 29.15 -14.72 27.78
C ALA A 2 28.41 -15.27 26.53
N ASP A 3 28.93 -16.33 25.91
CA ASP A 3 28.44 -16.85 24.62
C ASP A 3 26.95 -17.24 24.66
N ASP A 4 26.45 -17.67 25.82
CA ASP A 4 25.05 -18.01 26.09
C ASP A 4 24.10 -16.80 26.16
N ARG A 5 24.63 -15.58 26.11
CA ARG A 5 23.88 -14.31 26.20
C ARG A 5 23.97 -13.49 24.93
N ILE A 6 24.49 -14.08 23.86
CA ILE A 6 24.58 -13.45 22.54
C ILE A 6 23.56 -14.13 21.64
N THR A 7 22.58 -13.36 21.17
CA THR A 7 21.66 -13.80 20.12
C THR A 7 22.18 -13.28 18.79
N VAL A 8 22.42 -14.17 17.84
CA VAL A 8 22.82 -13.80 16.47
C VAL A 8 21.61 -13.93 15.55
N THR A 9 21.25 -12.83 14.90
CA THR A 9 20.25 -12.81 13.83
C THR A 9 20.96 -12.64 12.49
N ALA A 10 20.77 -13.57 11.56
CA ALA A 10 21.36 -13.49 10.24
C ALA A 10 20.28 -13.18 9.18
N ARG A 11 20.60 -12.30 8.24
CA ARG A 11 19.72 -11.86 7.15
C ARG A 11 20.47 -11.88 5.83
N ALA A 12 19.73 -12.04 4.73
CA ALA A 12 20.24 -11.92 3.37
C ALA A 12 19.47 -10.83 2.64
N GLU A 13 20.20 -9.97 1.92
CA GLU A 13 19.63 -9.04 0.96
C GLU A 13 19.64 -9.70 -0.41
N ILE A 14 18.46 -10.01 -0.93
CA ILE A 14 18.28 -10.70 -2.20
C ILE A 14 17.65 -9.76 -3.21
N LYS A 15 18.14 -9.79 -4.45
CA LYS A 15 17.55 -9.07 -5.58
C LYS A 15 17.51 -9.93 -6.83
N PHE A 16 16.66 -9.57 -7.78
CA PHE A 16 16.78 -10.12 -9.13
C PHE A 16 18.07 -9.65 -9.80
N ALA A 17 18.74 -10.50 -10.57
CA ALA A 17 19.91 -10.12 -11.36
C ALA A 17 19.58 -8.91 -12.27
N GLY A 18 20.41 -7.86 -12.21
CA GLY A 18 20.18 -6.61 -12.94
C GLY A 18 19.04 -5.73 -12.38
N SER A 19 18.67 -5.92 -11.11
CA SER A 19 17.87 -4.98 -10.33
C SER A 19 18.74 -4.31 -9.26
N ASP A 20 18.38 -3.09 -8.86
CA ASP A 20 19.04 -2.31 -7.80
C ASP A 20 18.20 -2.25 -6.52
N THR A 21 17.18 -3.11 -6.39
CA THR A 21 16.28 -3.11 -5.23
C THR A 21 16.36 -4.43 -4.48
N PRO A 22 17.25 -4.54 -3.48
CA PRO A 22 17.28 -5.70 -2.60
C PRO A 22 16.08 -5.74 -1.66
N LEU A 23 15.69 -6.96 -1.29
CA LEU A 23 14.75 -7.25 -0.23
C LEU A 23 15.44 -8.11 0.83
N THR A 24 15.30 -7.71 2.09
CA THR A 24 15.86 -8.43 3.23
C THR A 24 14.99 -9.63 3.59
N VAL A 25 15.60 -10.82 3.64
CA VAL A 25 14.97 -12.06 4.08
C VAL A 25 15.76 -12.71 5.22
N PRO A 26 15.14 -13.55 6.07
CA PRO A 26 15.88 -14.35 7.05
C PRO A 26 16.92 -15.24 6.34
N PHE A 27 18.16 -15.26 6.85
CA PHE A 27 19.19 -16.12 6.28
C PHE A 27 18.91 -17.59 6.61
N GLY A 28 19.03 -18.46 5.62
CA GLY A 28 18.74 -19.88 5.78
C GLY A 28 19.00 -20.67 4.50
N PRO A 29 18.39 -21.87 4.37
CA PRO A 29 18.43 -22.65 3.14
C PRO A 29 17.94 -21.84 1.91
N ALA A 30 18.54 -22.12 0.74
CA ALA A 30 18.30 -21.33 -0.47
C ALA A 30 16.83 -21.35 -0.93
N ASP A 31 16.13 -22.47 -0.76
CA ASP A 31 14.71 -22.64 -1.05
C ASP A 31 13.83 -21.79 -0.13
N ALA A 32 14.11 -21.79 1.18
CA ALA A 32 13.40 -20.95 2.15
C ALA A 32 13.60 -19.46 1.89
N MET A 33 14.84 -19.05 1.58
CA MET A 33 15.16 -17.67 1.22
C MET A 33 14.46 -17.25 -0.08
N THR A 34 14.41 -18.14 -1.07
CA THR A 34 13.71 -17.90 -2.35
C THR A 34 12.21 -17.72 -2.14
N ALA A 35 11.57 -18.59 -1.36
CA ALA A 35 10.15 -18.48 -1.04
C ALA A 35 9.81 -17.21 -0.24
N ALA A 36 10.66 -16.85 0.73
CA ALA A 36 10.52 -15.62 1.49
C ALA A 36 10.68 -14.38 0.59
N PHE A 37 11.65 -14.39 -0.32
CA PHE A 37 11.86 -13.33 -1.30
C PHE A 37 10.66 -13.22 -2.26
N GLU A 38 10.16 -14.33 -2.79
CA GLU A 38 8.98 -14.34 -3.65
C GLU A 38 7.75 -13.76 -2.94
N ALA A 39 7.46 -14.22 -1.73
CA ALA A 39 6.32 -13.72 -0.95
C ALA A 39 6.46 -12.21 -0.68
N LEU A 40 7.65 -11.75 -0.30
CA LEU A 40 7.91 -10.34 -0.05
C LEU A 40 7.87 -9.51 -1.33
N HIS A 41 8.37 -10.03 -2.45
CA HIS A 41 8.35 -9.35 -3.74
C HIS A 41 6.94 -9.24 -4.30
N ARG A 42 6.13 -10.30 -4.21
CA ARG A 42 4.71 -10.25 -4.58
C ARG A 42 3.94 -9.25 -3.72
N ARG A 43 4.19 -9.24 -2.41
CA ARG A 43 3.57 -8.27 -1.50
C ARG A 43 4.02 -6.83 -1.79
N ARG A 44 5.30 -6.61 -2.08
CA ARG A 44 5.85 -5.25 -2.26
C ARG A 44 5.59 -4.68 -3.64
N PHE A 45 5.66 -5.53 -4.67
CA PHE A 45 5.65 -5.12 -6.07
C PHE A 45 4.50 -5.70 -6.89
N GLY A 46 3.67 -6.61 -6.34
CA GLY A 46 2.48 -7.15 -7.01
C GLY A 46 2.71 -8.31 -7.97
N PHE A 47 3.97 -8.71 -8.21
CA PHE A 47 4.31 -9.79 -9.14
C PHE A 47 5.57 -10.54 -8.70
N PHE A 48 5.88 -11.63 -9.39
CA PHE A 48 7.18 -12.30 -9.34
C PHE A 48 7.68 -12.58 -10.77
N ALA A 49 8.98 -12.39 -11.01
CA ALA A 49 9.60 -12.65 -12.31
C ALA A 49 10.16 -14.08 -12.36
N GLU A 50 9.33 -15.04 -12.78
CA GLU A 50 9.72 -16.43 -12.90
C GLU A 50 10.92 -16.62 -13.86
N GLY A 51 11.82 -17.54 -13.51
CA GLY A 51 13.01 -17.84 -14.30
C GLY A 51 14.13 -16.80 -14.23
N LYS A 52 13.93 -15.65 -13.57
CA LYS A 52 14.97 -14.65 -13.38
C LYS A 52 15.88 -15.03 -12.20
N ALA A 53 17.19 -15.03 -12.42
CA ALA A 53 18.17 -15.40 -11.39
C ALA A 53 18.10 -14.45 -10.18
N LEU A 54 18.16 -15.02 -8.97
CA LEU A 54 18.30 -14.30 -7.72
C LEU A 54 19.78 -14.14 -7.37
N VAL A 55 20.14 -12.97 -6.86
CA VAL A 55 21.48 -12.61 -6.41
C VAL A 55 21.40 -12.22 -4.94
N VAL A 56 22.23 -12.84 -4.11
CA VAL A 56 22.49 -12.35 -2.75
C VAL A 56 23.48 -11.20 -2.88
N GLU A 57 23.02 -9.99 -2.59
CA GLU A 57 23.85 -8.78 -2.62
C GLU A 57 24.66 -8.66 -1.34
N THR A 58 24.00 -8.85 -0.19
CA THR A 58 24.60 -8.70 1.14
C THR A 58 24.16 -9.85 2.04
N LEU A 59 25.08 -10.32 2.88
CA LEU A 59 24.76 -11.14 4.05
C LEU A 59 25.07 -10.31 5.30
N GLU A 60 24.09 -10.21 6.19
CA GLU A 60 24.19 -9.46 7.43
C GLU A 60 24.07 -10.43 8.62
N ALA A 61 24.92 -10.25 9.62
CA ALA A 61 24.82 -10.96 10.89
C ALA A 61 24.89 -9.95 12.03
N GLU A 62 23.79 -9.83 12.76
CA GLU A 62 23.64 -8.94 13.90
C GLU A 62 23.75 -9.76 15.19
N ALA A 63 24.79 -9.49 16.00
CA ALA A 63 24.99 -10.13 17.30
C ALA A 63 24.58 -9.18 18.42
N ALA A 64 23.45 -9.48 19.07
CA ALA A 64 22.93 -8.71 20.20
C ALA A 64 23.32 -9.40 21.52
N GLY A 65 24.11 -8.69 22.34
CA GLY A 65 24.46 -9.13 23.69
C GLY A 65 23.42 -8.68 24.72
N GLY A 66 22.75 -9.63 25.37
CA GLY A 66 21.80 -9.34 26.43
C GLY A 66 22.51 -8.91 27.72
N SER A 67 22.30 -7.67 28.18
CA SER A 67 22.75 -7.19 29.50
C SER A 67 22.10 -7.95 30.66
N GLY A 68 21.02 -8.70 30.39
CA GLY A 68 20.28 -9.56 31.33
C GLY A 68 19.74 -8.79 32.53
N GLN A 69 19.77 -7.47 32.41
CA GLN A 69 18.95 -6.57 33.17
C GLN A 69 17.61 -6.57 32.43
N THR A 70 16.63 -7.25 33.00
CA THR A 70 15.26 -6.85 32.77
C THR A 70 15.12 -5.45 33.37
N ALA A 71 14.56 -4.51 32.61
CA ALA A 71 14.12 -3.26 33.19
C ALA A 71 13.02 -3.60 34.20
N GLU A 72 13.38 -3.76 35.47
CA GLU A 72 12.43 -3.73 36.55
C GLU A 72 11.95 -2.28 36.62
N VAL A 73 10.76 -2.04 36.05
CA VAL A 73 10.09 -0.76 36.20
C VAL A 73 9.70 -0.66 37.67
N GLY A 74 10.59 -0.05 38.46
CA GLY A 74 10.38 0.16 39.89
C GLY A 74 9.18 1.07 40.11
N GLY A 75 8.16 0.53 40.76
CA GLY A 75 7.00 1.24 41.22
C GLY A 75 6.52 0.63 42.52
N ASP A 76 5.79 1.39 43.33
CA ASP A 76 5.22 0.87 44.57
C ASP A 76 4.12 -0.17 44.25
N THR A 77 4.51 -1.45 44.34
CA THR A 77 3.67 -2.61 44.04
C THR A 77 2.71 -2.97 45.17
N HIS A 78 2.52 -2.10 46.17
CA HIS A 78 1.48 -2.35 47.17
C HIS A 78 0.13 -2.51 46.48
N ASP A 79 -0.59 -3.54 46.92
CA ASP A 79 -1.95 -3.82 46.48
C ASP A 79 -2.85 -2.67 46.96
N ARG A 80 -3.16 -1.77 46.03
CA ARG A 80 -3.94 -0.57 46.25
C ARG A 80 -5.08 -0.58 45.27
N THR A 81 -6.29 -0.55 45.80
CA THR A 81 -7.49 -0.34 45.02
C THR A 81 -7.79 1.16 45.03
N PRO A 82 -7.85 1.82 43.86
CA PRO A 82 -8.04 3.26 43.79
C PRO A 82 -9.45 3.62 44.26
N GLU A 83 -9.55 4.62 45.13
CA GLU A 83 -10.83 5.21 45.54
C GLU A 83 -11.05 6.55 44.83
N PRO A 84 -12.31 6.91 44.50
CA PRO A 84 -12.58 8.22 43.91
C PRO A 84 -12.23 9.35 44.88
N VAL A 85 -11.37 10.28 44.44
CA VAL A 85 -11.03 11.49 45.22
C VAL A 85 -12.11 12.58 45.12
N THR A 86 -12.88 12.58 44.03
CA THR A 86 -14.05 13.43 43.83
C THR A 86 -14.90 12.88 42.68
N HIS A 87 -16.07 13.48 42.45
CA HIS A 87 -16.79 13.35 41.19
C HIS A 87 -16.76 14.67 40.43
N THR A 88 -16.90 14.63 39.11
CA THR A 88 -16.97 15.83 38.27
C THR A 88 -17.88 15.60 37.05
N PRO A 89 -18.69 16.60 36.64
CA PRO A 89 -19.49 16.51 35.44
C PRO A 89 -18.61 16.52 34.19
N VAL A 90 -18.76 15.51 33.35
CA VAL A 90 -18.03 15.30 32.10
C VAL A 90 -19.01 15.01 30.96
N TRP A 91 -18.66 15.45 29.75
CA TRP A 91 -19.39 15.05 28.54
C TRP A 91 -18.67 13.87 27.91
N MET A 92 -19.27 12.68 27.98
CA MET A 92 -18.70 11.42 27.46
C MET A 92 -19.78 10.61 26.75
N ALA A 93 -19.42 9.99 25.62
CA ALA A 93 -20.34 9.25 24.76
C ALA A 93 -21.66 9.99 24.42
N GLY A 94 -21.59 11.32 24.23
CA GLY A 94 -22.75 12.13 23.81
C GLY A 94 -23.73 12.52 24.93
N GLU A 95 -23.38 12.29 26.20
CA GLU A 95 -24.22 12.61 27.35
C GLU A 95 -23.40 13.27 28.47
N ASN A 96 -24.03 14.13 29.27
CA ASN A 96 -23.47 14.60 30.53
C ASN A 96 -23.51 13.47 31.56
N ARG A 97 -22.36 13.16 32.14
CA ARG A 97 -22.16 12.10 33.14
C ARG A 97 -21.44 12.67 34.34
N ASP A 98 -21.80 12.23 35.55
CA ASP A 98 -21.03 12.51 36.75
C ASP A 98 -20.00 11.39 36.91
N ALA A 99 -18.72 11.69 36.66
CA ALA A 99 -17.68 10.67 36.61
C ALA A 99 -16.78 10.72 37.86
N PRO A 100 -16.46 9.55 38.46
CA PRO A 100 -15.46 9.48 39.52
C PRO A 100 -14.08 9.89 38.97
N VAL A 101 -13.38 10.67 39.78
CA VAL A 101 -12.02 11.11 39.53
C VAL A 101 -11.10 10.32 40.46
N TYR A 102 -10.09 9.67 39.91
CA TYR A 102 -9.08 8.90 40.64
C TYR A 102 -7.71 9.55 40.51
N ARG A 103 -6.81 9.29 41.45
CA ARG A 103 -5.38 9.62 41.30
C ARG A 103 -4.65 8.42 40.72
N ARG A 104 -3.79 8.69 39.73
CA ARG A 104 -3.00 7.67 39.05
C ARG A 104 -2.07 6.93 40.01
N GLU A 105 -1.54 7.62 41.01
CA GLU A 105 -0.64 7.06 42.03
C GLU A 105 -1.30 5.99 42.92
N ASP A 106 -2.63 5.95 42.99
CA ASP A 106 -3.39 5.00 43.83
C ASP A 106 -3.67 3.66 43.16
N PHE A 107 -3.31 3.50 41.88
CA PHE A 107 -3.46 2.23 41.16
C PHE A 107 -2.30 1.29 41.47
N GLY A 108 -2.55 0.27 42.28
CA GLY A 108 -1.64 -0.86 42.46
C GLY A 108 -1.73 -1.88 41.32
N PRO A 109 -0.80 -2.86 41.25
CA PRO A 109 -0.82 -3.90 40.21
C PRO A 109 -2.14 -4.68 40.19
N GLY A 110 -2.78 -4.77 39.02
CA GLY A 110 -4.07 -5.45 38.84
C GLY A 110 -5.29 -4.61 39.20
N ALA A 111 -5.12 -3.43 39.81
CA ALA A 111 -6.21 -2.52 40.08
C ALA A 111 -6.84 -2.02 38.79
N ALA A 112 -8.18 -1.99 38.74
CA ALA A 112 -8.91 -1.60 37.56
C ALA A 112 -10.15 -0.77 37.88
N VAL A 113 -10.47 0.16 36.98
CA VAL A 113 -11.71 0.94 37.00
C VAL A 113 -12.36 0.90 35.63
N ASP A 114 -13.69 0.76 35.61
CA ASP A 114 -14.49 0.86 34.39
C ASP A 114 -14.91 2.31 34.16
N GLY A 115 -14.94 2.72 32.89
CA GLY A 115 -15.45 4.02 32.47
C GLY A 115 -16.99 4.10 32.61
N PRO A 116 -17.57 5.30 32.77
CA PRO A 116 -16.94 6.62 32.69
C PRO A 116 -16.08 6.94 33.93
N ALA A 117 -14.82 7.34 33.72
CA ALA A 117 -13.92 7.75 34.80
C ALA A 117 -12.86 8.76 34.31
N VAL A 118 -12.34 9.57 35.23
CA VAL A 118 -11.20 10.46 34.98
C VAL A 118 -10.05 10.05 35.90
N ILE A 119 -8.87 9.86 35.35
CA ILE A 119 -7.67 9.51 36.11
C ILE A 119 -6.67 10.66 35.98
N LEU A 120 -6.35 11.30 37.10
CA LEU A 120 -5.42 12.41 37.18
C LEU A 120 -4.00 11.92 37.49
N GLU A 121 -3.04 12.42 36.74
CA GLU A 121 -1.60 12.25 36.96
C GLU A 121 -0.95 13.64 36.99
N ASP A 122 0.22 13.77 37.60
CA ASP A 122 0.95 15.05 37.66
C ASP A 122 1.27 15.62 36.26
N THR A 123 1.43 14.75 35.26
CA THR A 123 1.77 15.12 33.89
C THR A 123 0.62 15.00 32.90
N GLY A 124 -0.57 14.57 33.33
CA GLY A 124 -1.64 14.28 32.39
C GLY A 124 -2.99 13.95 33.01
N THR A 125 -3.99 13.78 32.15
CA THR A 125 -5.33 13.34 32.54
C THR A 125 -5.79 12.31 31.55
N THR A 126 -6.06 11.09 32.04
CA THR A 126 -6.61 10.01 31.23
C THR A 126 -8.12 9.97 31.40
N VAL A 127 -8.83 10.07 30.29
CA VAL A 127 -10.29 9.92 30.23
C VAL A 127 -10.63 8.49 29.83
N VAL A 128 -11.36 7.79 30.69
CA VAL A 128 -11.83 6.42 30.45
C VAL A 128 -13.30 6.50 30.03
N GLU A 129 -13.57 6.42 28.74
CA GLU A 129 -14.93 6.46 28.17
C GLU A 129 -15.79 5.26 28.63
N PRO A 130 -17.13 5.38 28.67
CA PRO A 130 -18.01 4.24 28.89
C PRO A 130 -17.69 3.04 28.00
N GLY A 131 -17.66 1.86 28.61
CA GLY A 131 -17.34 0.61 27.91
C GLY A 131 -15.84 0.32 27.76
N TRP A 132 -14.98 1.17 28.29
CA TRP A 132 -13.56 0.91 28.49
C TRP A 132 -13.24 0.60 29.95
N ARG A 133 -12.17 -0.14 30.17
CA ARG A 133 -11.55 -0.42 31.46
C ARG A 133 -10.12 0.09 31.44
N ALA A 134 -9.73 0.82 32.47
CA ALA A 134 -8.34 1.13 32.76
C ALA A 134 -7.83 0.18 33.84
N ALA A 135 -6.75 -0.55 33.57
CA ALA A 135 -6.15 -1.48 34.52
C ALA A 135 -4.64 -1.27 34.60
N ALA A 136 -4.08 -1.26 35.80
CA ALA A 136 -2.63 -1.26 35.99
C ALA A 136 -2.07 -2.67 35.81
N ASP A 137 -1.10 -2.86 34.91
CA ASP A 137 -0.38 -4.13 34.79
C ASP A 137 0.67 -4.30 35.91
N ALA A 138 1.43 -5.40 35.87
CA ALA A 138 2.48 -5.69 36.85
C ALA A 138 3.62 -4.65 36.86
N GLY A 139 3.84 -3.95 35.74
CA GLY A 139 4.79 -2.83 35.63
C GLY A 139 4.16 -1.47 35.91
N LEU A 140 2.94 -1.46 36.45
CA LEU A 140 2.10 -0.27 36.64
C LEU A 140 1.78 0.47 35.34
N ASN A 141 1.89 -0.11 34.15
CA ASN A 141 1.37 0.53 32.95
C ASN A 141 -0.15 0.59 33.02
N LEU A 142 -0.75 1.74 32.70
CA LEU A 142 -2.20 1.87 32.63
C LEU A 142 -2.68 1.39 31.26
N ILE A 143 -3.23 0.18 31.22
CA ILE A 143 -3.74 -0.45 30.00
C ILE A 143 -5.22 -0.13 29.85
N LEU A 144 -5.57 0.55 28.75
CA LEU A 144 -6.97 0.79 28.37
C LEU A 144 -7.46 -0.32 27.45
N THR A 145 -8.46 -1.07 27.93
CA THR A 145 -9.08 -2.16 27.19
C THR A 145 -10.57 -1.89 27.02
N ARG A 146 -11.08 -2.03 25.81
CA ARG A 146 -12.53 -1.99 25.58
C ARG A 146 -13.15 -3.28 26.12
N VAL A 147 -14.02 -3.16 27.12
CA VAL A 147 -14.72 -4.28 27.77
C VAL A 147 -16.16 -4.42 27.30
N VAL A 148 -16.74 -3.36 26.72
CA VAL A 148 -18.03 -3.41 26.04
C VAL A 148 -17.78 -3.38 24.54
N ALA A 149 -18.17 -4.47 23.86
CA ALA A 149 -18.13 -4.55 22.41
C ALA A 149 -18.82 -3.34 21.79
N LEU A 150 -18.21 -2.76 20.75
CA LEU A 150 -18.92 -1.78 19.94
C LEU A 150 -20.19 -2.45 19.40
N PRO A 151 -21.30 -1.69 19.25
CA PRO A 151 -22.42 -2.16 18.43
C PRO A 151 -21.83 -2.69 17.13
N SER A 152 -22.29 -3.86 16.67
CA SER A 152 -21.91 -4.37 15.35
C SER A 152 -22.09 -3.22 14.38
N ARG A 153 -21.02 -2.82 13.67
CA ARG A 153 -21.09 -1.82 12.61
C ARG A 153 -22.18 -2.31 11.68
N THR A 154 -23.37 -1.74 11.78
CA THR A 154 -24.46 -2.03 10.85
C THR A 154 -23.86 -1.75 9.49
N ALA A 155 -23.97 -2.70 8.55
CA ALA A 155 -23.56 -2.48 7.16
C ALA A 155 -23.98 -1.07 6.80
N ILE A 156 -22.99 -0.23 6.47
CA ILE A 156 -23.16 1.20 6.32
C ILE A 156 -24.32 1.35 5.33
N GLY A 157 -25.49 1.79 5.82
CA GLY A 157 -26.61 2.01 4.93
C GLY A 157 -26.19 3.04 3.89
N THR A 158 -26.91 3.14 2.78
CA THR A 158 -26.62 4.16 1.74
C THR A 158 -26.85 5.61 2.22
N HIS A 159 -27.05 5.83 3.52
CA HIS A 159 -27.19 7.14 4.12
C HIS A 159 -25.80 7.77 4.27
N ALA A 160 -25.57 8.88 3.58
CA ALA A 160 -24.30 9.62 3.64
C ALA A 160 -24.11 10.23 5.04
N ASP A 161 -23.38 9.55 5.91
CA ASP A 161 -22.84 10.12 7.14
C ASP A 161 -21.67 11.05 6.77
N PRO A 162 -21.74 12.36 7.05
CA PRO A 162 -20.69 13.31 6.67
C PRO A 162 -19.33 13.00 7.31
N ILE A 163 -19.32 12.38 8.49
CA ILE A 163 -18.08 11.98 9.16
C ILE A 163 -17.45 10.81 8.38
N LEU A 164 -18.25 9.78 8.07
CA LEU A 164 -17.75 8.63 7.32
C LEU A 164 -17.35 9.01 5.89
N LEU A 165 -18.09 9.93 5.24
CA LEU A 165 -17.73 10.46 3.93
C LEU A 165 -16.33 11.07 3.95
N GLU A 166 -16.03 11.89 4.96
CA GLU A 166 -14.71 12.51 5.09
C GLU A 166 -13.62 11.48 5.44
N VAL A 167 -13.94 10.49 6.30
CA VAL A 167 -13.02 9.39 6.60
C VAL A 167 -12.67 8.60 5.34
N PHE A 168 -13.66 8.22 4.53
CA PHE A 168 -13.42 7.49 3.29
C PHE A 168 -12.69 8.34 2.26
N ASN A 169 -13.07 9.61 2.08
CA ASN A 169 -12.36 10.54 1.21
C ASN A 169 -10.86 10.59 1.58
N SER A 170 -10.55 10.83 2.85
CA SER A 170 -9.17 10.85 3.36
C SER A 170 -8.45 9.51 3.13
N ARG A 171 -9.13 8.37 3.29
CA ARG A 171 -8.53 7.04 3.08
C ARG A 171 -8.25 6.74 1.61
N PHE A 172 -9.17 7.07 0.70
CA PHE A 172 -8.96 6.89 -0.75
C PHE A 172 -7.83 7.80 -1.25
N MET A 173 -7.78 9.05 -0.79
CA MET A 173 -6.69 9.97 -1.09
C MET A 173 -5.35 9.44 -0.57
N ALA A 174 -5.31 8.98 0.68
CA ALA A 174 -4.10 8.37 1.25
C ALA A 174 -3.66 7.13 0.44
N ALA A 175 -4.59 6.29 -0.04
CA ALA A 175 -4.24 5.17 -0.91
C ALA A 175 -3.56 5.64 -2.20
N ALA A 176 -4.11 6.66 -2.88
CA ALA A 176 -3.52 7.22 -4.08
C ALA A 176 -2.14 7.88 -3.83
N GLU A 177 -1.95 8.57 -2.71
CA GLU A 177 -0.66 9.14 -2.30
C GLU A 177 0.38 8.05 -2.03
N GLN A 178 -0.01 6.98 -1.33
CA GLN A 178 0.86 5.83 -1.06
C GLN A 178 1.28 5.10 -2.34
N MET A 179 0.40 5.04 -3.34
CA MET A 179 0.76 4.58 -4.69
C MET A 179 1.85 5.47 -5.30
N GLY A 180 1.71 6.80 -5.21
CA GLY A 180 2.67 7.76 -5.76
C GLY A 180 4.03 7.70 -5.07
N GLU A 181 4.06 7.58 -3.74
CA GLU A 181 5.30 7.37 -2.98
C GLU A 181 5.99 6.07 -3.37
N ALA A 182 5.23 4.98 -3.52
CA ALA A 182 5.77 3.69 -3.96
C ALA A 182 6.36 3.77 -5.38
N LEU A 183 5.67 4.45 -6.30
CA LEU A 183 6.16 4.65 -7.67
C LEU A 183 7.47 5.44 -7.67
N ARG A 184 7.49 6.60 -7.01
CA ARG A 184 8.69 7.44 -6.90
C ARG A 184 9.88 6.70 -6.29
N ALA A 185 9.65 5.91 -5.24
CA ALA A 185 10.71 5.20 -4.53
C ALA A 185 11.32 4.05 -5.35
N THR A 186 10.56 3.46 -6.28
CA THR A 186 10.96 2.25 -7.02
C THR A 186 11.26 2.50 -8.49
N ALA A 187 10.90 3.67 -9.04
CA ALA A 187 11.18 4.05 -10.41
C ALA A 187 12.69 4.17 -10.69
N TYR A 188 13.05 3.89 -11.94
CA TYR A 188 14.44 3.96 -12.40
C TYR A 188 14.70 5.24 -13.18
N SER A 189 13.76 5.68 -14.02
CA SER A 189 13.96 6.89 -14.82
C SER A 189 13.93 8.18 -13.99
N VAL A 190 14.77 9.13 -14.40
CA VAL A 190 14.78 10.49 -13.85
C VAL A 190 13.41 11.17 -14.05
N ASN A 191 12.70 10.85 -15.13
CA ASN A 191 11.37 11.42 -15.40
C ASN A 191 10.37 11.07 -14.29
N ILE A 192 10.29 9.80 -13.90
CA ILE A 192 9.36 9.38 -12.85
C ILE A 192 9.93 9.68 -11.47
N LYS A 193 11.20 9.36 -11.21
CA LYS A 193 11.81 9.44 -9.87
C LYS A 193 12.05 10.87 -9.38
N GLU A 194 12.55 11.73 -10.26
CA GLU A 194 13.03 13.08 -9.89
C GLU A 194 12.14 14.18 -10.44
N ARG A 195 11.66 14.07 -11.69
CA ARG A 195 10.73 15.05 -12.28
C ARG A 195 9.28 14.85 -11.84
N LEU A 196 8.98 13.70 -11.22
CA LEU A 196 7.64 13.32 -10.75
C LEU A 196 6.60 13.36 -11.88
N ASP A 197 7.03 12.93 -13.08
CA ASP A 197 6.19 12.88 -14.27
C ASP A 197 5.34 11.60 -14.28
N PHE A 198 4.42 11.53 -13.32
CA PHE A 198 3.50 10.42 -13.13
C PHE A 198 2.21 10.86 -12.43
N SER A 199 1.15 10.07 -12.54
CA SER A 199 -0.08 10.22 -11.75
C SER A 199 -0.58 8.87 -11.27
N CYS A 200 -1.09 8.83 -10.03
CA CYS A 200 -1.67 7.63 -9.42
C CYS A 200 -3.12 7.94 -9.01
N ALA A 201 -4.02 7.00 -9.29
CA ALA A 201 -5.44 7.20 -9.06
C ALA A 201 -6.19 5.90 -8.76
N VAL A 202 -7.29 6.05 -8.02
CA VAL A 202 -8.26 5.02 -7.65
C VAL A 202 -9.57 5.30 -8.36
N PHE A 203 -10.20 4.24 -8.87
CA PHE A 203 -11.43 4.30 -9.65
C PHE A 203 -12.43 3.27 -9.15
N ASP A 204 -13.72 3.55 -9.36
CA ASP A 204 -14.80 2.61 -9.09
C ASP A 204 -14.85 1.47 -10.13
N ALA A 205 -15.76 0.52 -9.93
CA ALA A 205 -15.97 -0.61 -10.84
C ALA A 205 -16.33 -0.22 -12.28
N GLY A 206 -16.82 1.01 -12.51
CA GLY A 206 -17.13 1.56 -13.83
C GLY A 206 -16.00 2.38 -14.47
N GLY A 207 -14.88 2.55 -13.77
CA GLY A 207 -13.76 3.38 -14.22
C GLY A 207 -13.96 4.88 -14.00
N ALA A 208 -14.88 5.28 -13.11
CA ALA A 208 -14.99 6.68 -12.68
C ALA A 208 -13.97 6.98 -11.58
N LEU A 209 -13.36 8.17 -11.64
CA LEU A 209 -12.32 8.59 -10.70
C LEU A 209 -12.92 8.78 -9.30
N ILE A 210 -12.34 8.11 -8.30
CA ILE A 210 -12.67 8.28 -6.87
C ILE A 210 -11.69 9.24 -6.22
N ALA A 211 -10.40 8.98 -6.38
CA ALA A 211 -9.33 9.73 -5.73
C ALA A 211 -8.05 9.70 -6.58
N ASN A 212 -7.23 10.73 -6.43
CA ASN A 212 -5.94 10.81 -7.10
C ASN A 212 -4.91 11.51 -6.21
N ALA A 213 -3.66 11.09 -6.32
CA ALA A 213 -2.58 11.88 -5.75
C ALA A 213 -2.47 13.23 -6.50
N PRO A 214 -2.09 14.33 -5.82
CA PRO A 214 -1.96 15.65 -6.42
C PRO A 214 -0.73 15.70 -7.33
N HIS A 215 -0.89 15.19 -8.55
CA HIS A 215 0.13 15.18 -9.59
C HIS A 215 -0.39 15.84 -10.87
N ILE A 216 0.24 15.55 -12.00
CA ILE A 216 0.02 16.23 -13.29
C ILE A 216 -1.46 16.17 -13.71
N PRO A 217 -2.18 17.32 -13.78
CA PRO A 217 -3.63 17.35 -14.00
C PRO A 217 -4.09 16.77 -15.35
N VAL A 218 -3.25 16.85 -16.39
CA VAL A 218 -3.60 16.34 -17.73
C VAL A 218 -3.77 14.81 -17.76
N HIS A 219 -3.09 14.08 -16.87
CA HIS A 219 -3.25 12.63 -16.76
C HIS A 219 -4.64 12.24 -16.26
N LEU A 220 -5.19 12.99 -15.30
CA LEU A 220 -6.38 12.59 -14.55
C LEU A 220 -7.65 12.56 -15.39
N GLY A 221 -7.77 13.49 -16.34
CA GLY A 221 -8.95 13.56 -17.22
C GLY A 221 -9.08 12.39 -18.20
N SER A 222 -7.97 11.70 -18.51
CA SER A 222 -7.92 10.67 -19.55
C SER A 222 -7.71 9.24 -19.02
N MET A 223 -7.14 9.07 -17.82
CA MET A 223 -6.95 7.74 -17.20
C MET A 223 -8.25 6.97 -16.99
N GLY A 224 -9.37 7.64 -16.70
CA GLY A 224 -10.67 6.97 -16.59
C GLY A 224 -11.13 6.33 -17.91
N GLU A 225 -10.76 6.92 -19.05
CA GLU A 225 -11.06 6.34 -20.37
C GLU A 225 -10.22 5.09 -20.62
N SER A 226 -8.93 5.12 -20.25
CA SER A 226 -8.05 3.95 -20.32
C SER A 226 -8.60 2.74 -19.57
N ILE A 227 -9.21 2.97 -18.39
CA ILE A 227 -9.84 1.91 -17.62
C ILE A 227 -11.10 1.41 -18.31
N ARG A 228 -11.95 2.30 -18.83
CA ARG A 228 -13.14 1.91 -19.58
C ARG A 228 -12.79 1.13 -20.84
N THR A 229 -11.69 1.43 -21.53
CA THR A 229 -11.18 0.62 -22.65
C THR A 229 -10.89 -0.80 -22.21
N VAL A 230 -10.14 -0.99 -21.11
CA VAL A 230 -9.83 -2.32 -20.56
C VAL A 230 -11.09 -3.05 -20.11
N ILE A 231 -12.06 -2.36 -19.49
CA ILE A 231 -13.35 -2.94 -19.14
C ILE A 231 -14.11 -3.37 -20.41
N ALA A 232 -14.11 -2.56 -21.46
CA ALA A 232 -14.81 -2.87 -22.70
C ALA A 232 -14.17 -4.04 -23.47
N SER A 233 -12.84 -4.19 -23.43
CA SER A 233 -12.11 -5.26 -24.12
C SER A 233 -12.07 -6.58 -23.34
N ARG A 234 -11.93 -6.51 -22.00
CA ARG A 234 -11.72 -7.68 -21.12
C ARG A 234 -12.95 -8.05 -20.29
N GLY A 235 -13.78 -7.07 -19.95
CA GLY A 235 -14.95 -7.24 -19.09
C GLY A 235 -15.91 -8.28 -19.66
N GLU A 236 -16.63 -8.96 -18.78
CA GLU A 236 -17.57 -10.03 -19.16
C GLU A 236 -16.93 -11.14 -20.01
N ALA A 237 -15.60 -11.32 -19.90
CA ALA A 237 -14.82 -12.26 -20.71
C ALA A 237 -14.96 -12.07 -22.23
N ARG A 238 -15.04 -10.82 -22.69
CA ARG A 238 -15.11 -10.47 -24.13
C ARG A 238 -13.89 -10.91 -24.94
N ASP A 239 -12.73 -11.05 -24.30
CA ASP A 239 -11.51 -11.64 -24.88
C ASP A 239 -11.45 -13.18 -24.74
N GLY A 240 -12.51 -13.81 -24.22
CA GLY A 240 -12.60 -15.23 -23.92
C GLY A 240 -11.96 -15.64 -22.59
N ARG A 241 -11.20 -14.76 -21.93
CA ARG A 241 -10.47 -15.05 -20.67
C ARG A 241 -11.10 -14.32 -19.48
N GLY A 242 -11.52 -13.09 -19.69
CA GLY A 242 -11.94 -12.16 -18.64
C GLY A 242 -10.76 -11.59 -17.85
N MET A 243 -11.09 -10.65 -16.97
CA MET A 243 -10.17 -10.14 -15.95
C MET A 243 -10.04 -11.16 -14.81
N ARG A 244 -8.82 -11.40 -14.35
CA ARG A 244 -8.51 -12.29 -13.23
C ARG A 244 -7.76 -11.54 -12.13
N ARG A 245 -7.84 -12.07 -10.90
CA ARG A 245 -7.09 -11.56 -9.77
C ARG A 245 -5.59 -11.65 -10.06
N GLY A 246 -4.86 -10.56 -9.82
CA GLY A 246 -3.42 -10.46 -10.10
C GLY A 246 -3.09 -10.10 -11.55
N ASP A 247 -4.09 -9.85 -12.40
CA ASP A 247 -3.83 -9.28 -13.72
C ASP A 247 -3.42 -7.82 -13.63
N VAL A 248 -2.58 -7.41 -14.56
CA VAL A 248 -2.25 -6.01 -14.77
C VAL A 248 -2.19 -5.74 -16.27
N TYR A 249 -2.84 -4.67 -16.69
CA TYR A 249 -2.92 -4.23 -18.08
C TYR A 249 -2.11 -2.96 -18.28
N MET A 250 -1.69 -2.69 -19.51
CA MET A 250 -1.09 -1.42 -19.88
C MET A 250 -1.52 -0.93 -21.25
N LEU A 251 -1.55 0.39 -21.42
CA LEU A 251 -1.81 1.06 -22.69
C LEU A 251 -1.20 2.47 -22.72
N ASN A 252 -0.99 2.99 -23.94
CA ASN A 252 -0.63 4.39 -24.20
C ASN A 252 -1.35 4.97 -25.42
N ALA A 253 -2.19 4.19 -26.11
CA ALA A 253 -2.86 4.61 -27.33
C ALA A 253 -3.70 5.89 -27.08
N PRO A 254 -3.42 7.00 -27.77
CA PRO A 254 -4.13 8.27 -27.53
C PRO A 254 -5.64 8.18 -27.79
N TYR A 255 -6.03 7.25 -28.66
CA TYR A 255 -7.42 6.97 -29.01
C TYR A 255 -8.23 6.35 -27.84
N ASN A 256 -7.54 5.77 -26.86
CA ASN A 256 -8.11 4.99 -25.76
C ASN A 256 -7.66 5.53 -24.39
N GLY A 257 -7.66 6.86 -24.26
CA GLY A 257 -7.33 7.55 -23.02
C GLY A 257 -5.84 7.76 -22.76
N GLY A 258 -4.95 7.35 -23.66
CA GLY A 258 -3.56 7.79 -23.65
C GLY A 258 -3.44 9.31 -23.90
N THR A 259 -2.45 9.96 -23.31
CA THR A 259 -2.15 11.39 -23.55
C THR A 259 -1.21 11.56 -24.74
N HIS A 260 -0.17 10.73 -24.79
CA HIS A 260 0.81 10.55 -25.86
C HIS A 260 1.58 9.25 -25.58
N LEU A 261 2.31 8.71 -26.55
CA LEU A 261 2.92 7.38 -26.41
C LEU A 261 3.88 7.21 -25.22
N PRO A 262 4.70 8.20 -24.83
CA PRO A 262 5.54 8.11 -23.63
C PRO A 262 4.77 7.91 -22.32
N ASP A 263 3.52 8.36 -22.23
CA ASP A 263 2.71 8.20 -21.02
C ASP A 263 2.00 6.84 -21.02
N ILE A 264 2.63 5.85 -20.41
CA ILE A 264 2.06 4.51 -20.30
C ILE A 264 1.21 4.42 -19.04
N THR A 265 -0.05 4.02 -19.20
CA THR A 265 -0.99 3.78 -18.09
C THR A 265 -0.99 2.30 -17.75
N VAL A 266 -0.59 1.97 -16.53
CA VAL A 266 -0.67 0.62 -15.95
C VAL A 266 -1.92 0.54 -15.07
N ILE A 267 -2.76 -0.47 -15.29
CA ILE A 267 -4.09 -0.62 -14.70
C ILE A 267 -4.19 -1.98 -14.03
N MET A 268 -4.55 -2.00 -12.75
CA MET A 268 -4.77 -3.22 -11.98
C MET A 268 -6.23 -3.29 -11.48
N PRO A 269 -7.02 -4.29 -11.93
CA PRO A 269 -8.31 -4.58 -11.33
C PRO A 269 -8.16 -5.09 -9.89
N VAL A 270 -8.98 -4.56 -8.98
CA VAL A 270 -8.97 -4.95 -7.57
C VAL A 270 -10.24 -5.73 -7.25
N PHE A 271 -10.05 -7.00 -6.87
CA PHE A 271 -11.12 -7.91 -6.52
C PHE A 271 -11.23 -8.02 -5.00
N LEU A 272 -12.45 -7.93 -4.45
CA LEU A 272 -12.71 -8.26 -3.05
C LEU A 272 -12.73 -9.78 -2.88
N GLU A 273 -12.58 -10.30 -1.66
CA GLU A 273 -12.39 -11.75 -1.42
C GLU A 273 -13.48 -12.62 -2.04
N THR A 274 -14.73 -12.17 -2.01
CA THR A 274 -15.90 -12.91 -2.49
C THR A 274 -16.29 -12.62 -3.94
N ASP A 275 -15.67 -11.62 -4.56
CA ASP A 275 -16.18 -11.05 -5.80
C ASP A 275 -15.56 -11.70 -7.03
N SER A 276 -16.42 -12.03 -8.00
CA SER A 276 -16.01 -12.54 -9.31
C SER A 276 -15.68 -11.43 -10.32
N THR A 277 -15.95 -10.18 -9.97
CA THR A 277 -15.67 -8.99 -10.79
C THR A 277 -14.88 -7.98 -9.98
N PRO A 278 -14.06 -7.12 -10.62
CA PRO A 278 -13.35 -6.06 -9.90
C PRO A 278 -14.34 -5.08 -9.26
N ALA A 279 -14.12 -4.75 -7.98
CA ALA A 279 -14.88 -3.72 -7.27
C ALA A 279 -14.28 -2.33 -7.48
N PHE A 280 -12.97 -2.28 -7.71
CA PHE A 280 -12.21 -1.05 -7.97
C PHE A 280 -11.18 -1.30 -9.06
N PHE A 281 -10.64 -0.20 -9.59
CA PHE A 281 -9.42 -0.20 -10.38
C PHE A 281 -8.43 0.79 -9.77
N VAL A 282 -7.16 0.43 -9.80
CA VAL A 282 -6.06 1.34 -9.47
C VAL A 282 -5.18 1.48 -10.69
N ALA A 283 -4.73 2.70 -10.95
CA ALA A 283 -3.89 2.97 -12.10
C ALA A 283 -2.74 3.92 -11.79
N ALA A 284 -1.61 3.68 -12.45
CA ALA A 284 -0.42 4.50 -12.41
C ALA A 284 -0.02 4.84 -13.84
N ARG A 285 -0.02 6.12 -14.20
CA ARG A 285 0.52 6.63 -15.46
C ARG A 285 1.90 7.22 -15.21
N GLY A 286 2.89 6.82 -15.99
CA GLY A 286 4.26 7.33 -15.88
C GLY A 286 4.82 7.68 -17.25
N HIS A 287 5.62 8.74 -17.31
CA HIS A 287 6.26 9.19 -18.53
C HIS A 287 7.58 8.46 -18.76
N HIS A 288 7.62 7.57 -19.75
CA HIS A 288 8.82 6.88 -20.17
C HIS A 288 9.67 7.77 -21.09
N ALA A 289 10.97 7.85 -20.82
CA ALA A 289 11.86 8.77 -21.54
C ALA A 289 12.01 8.45 -23.05
N ASP A 290 11.88 7.19 -23.43
CA ASP A 290 11.91 6.70 -24.82
C ASP A 290 10.99 5.48 -24.92
N VAL A 291 10.08 5.50 -25.89
CA VAL A 291 9.23 4.37 -26.28
C VAL A 291 9.42 4.06 -27.78
N GLY A 292 10.54 4.53 -28.36
CA GLY A 292 10.83 4.44 -29.77
C GLY A 292 10.66 5.76 -30.52
N GLY A 293 10.20 5.68 -31.76
CA GLY A 293 9.95 6.84 -32.63
C GLY A 293 11.13 7.21 -33.54
N ILE A 294 10.93 8.15 -34.45
CA ILE A 294 11.91 8.52 -35.49
C ILE A 294 13.15 9.25 -34.96
N THR A 295 13.06 9.84 -33.76
CA THR A 295 14.19 10.51 -33.08
C THR A 295 14.30 10.03 -31.63
N PRO A 296 15.51 9.97 -31.04
CA PRO A 296 15.68 9.68 -29.62
C PRO A 296 14.94 10.70 -28.73
N GLY A 297 14.27 10.21 -27.68
CA GLY A 297 13.48 11.01 -26.74
C GLY A 297 11.97 10.76 -26.87
N SER A 298 11.17 11.61 -26.21
CA SER A 298 9.75 11.35 -26.02
C SER A 298 8.82 11.91 -27.10
N MET A 299 9.14 13.05 -27.73
CA MET A 299 8.22 13.72 -28.67
C MET A 299 8.97 14.21 -29.93
N PRO A 300 9.00 13.42 -31.03
CA PRO A 300 9.64 13.85 -32.27
C PRO A 300 8.88 15.04 -32.89
N PRO A 301 9.53 16.20 -33.14
CA PRO A 301 8.84 17.39 -33.63
C PRO A 301 8.41 17.30 -35.10
N THR A 302 8.83 16.26 -35.82
CA THR A 302 8.58 16.07 -37.26
C THR A 302 7.70 14.85 -37.56
N SER A 303 7.04 14.27 -36.55
CA SER A 303 6.08 13.17 -36.73
C SER A 303 4.94 13.60 -37.65
N LYS A 304 4.55 12.72 -38.57
CA LYS A 304 3.40 12.88 -39.46
C LYS A 304 2.28 11.89 -39.13
N THR A 305 2.65 10.73 -38.59
CA THR A 305 1.70 9.73 -38.10
C THR A 305 2.09 9.26 -36.70
N VAL A 306 1.17 8.62 -35.98
CA VAL A 306 1.43 8.16 -34.60
C VAL A 306 2.52 7.08 -34.55
N GLU A 307 2.69 6.32 -35.63
CA GLU A 307 3.75 5.32 -35.76
C GLU A 307 5.15 5.95 -35.77
N ASP A 308 5.28 7.22 -36.18
CA ASP A 308 6.54 7.97 -36.10
C ASP A 308 6.95 8.26 -34.65
N GLU A 309 6.01 8.18 -33.69
CA GLU A 309 6.22 8.54 -32.28
C GLU A 309 6.66 7.34 -31.43
N GLY A 310 6.59 6.12 -31.95
CA GLY A 310 7.12 4.91 -31.30
C GLY A 310 6.09 3.79 -31.13
N VAL A 311 6.26 3.01 -30.07
CA VAL A 311 5.46 1.81 -29.82
C VAL A 311 4.09 2.21 -29.29
N LEU A 312 3.07 1.97 -30.11
CA LEU A 312 1.65 2.14 -29.74
C LEU A 312 1.13 0.86 -29.07
N ILE A 313 0.55 1.04 -27.88
CA ILE A 313 0.05 -0.02 -27.00
C ILE A 313 -1.43 0.25 -26.74
N ASP A 314 -2.28 -0.63 -27.26
CA ASP A 314 -3.73 -0.45 -27.22
C ASP A 314 -4.37 -1.03 -25.94
N ASP A 315 -4.26 -2.34 -25.74
CA ASP A 315 -4.55 -3.05 -24.49
C ASP A 315 -3.63 -4.27 -24.42
N PHE A 316 -2.65 -4.23 -23.52
CA PHE A 316 -1.70 -5.31 -23.34
C PHE A 316 -1.76 -5.88 -21.92
N LEU A 317 -1.86 -7.21 -21.81
CA LEU A 317 -1.73 -7.94 -20.54
C LEU A 317 -0.26 -7.99 -20.13
N LEU A 318 0.13 -7.14 -19.17
CA LEU A 318 1.49 -6.99 -18.64
C LEU A 318 1.82 -8.06 -17.58
N VAL A 319 0.89 -8.31 -16.67
CA VAL A 319 1.01 -9.36 -15.64
C VAL A 319 -0.19 -10.29 -15.77
N ASP A 320 0.05 -11.59 -15.91
CA ASP A 320 -0.97 -12.63 -15.96
C ASP A 320 -1.04 -13.32 -14.60
N ALA A 321 -2.11 -13.08 -13.84
CA ALA A 321 -2.35 -13.68 -12.53
C ALA A 321 -1.10 -13.66 -11.60
N GLY A 322 -0.43 -12.51 -11.49
CA GLY A 322 0.77 -12.31 -10.66
C GLY A 322 2.10 -12.71 -11.33
N THR A 323 2.08 -13.19 -12.57
CA THR A 323 3.28 -13.56 -13.35
C THR A 323 3.57 -12.48 -14.39
N LEU A 324 4.72 -11.83 -14.28
CA LEU A 324 5.11 -10.79 -15.24
C LEU A 324 5.42 -11.40 -16.61
N ARG A 325 4.79 -10.89 -17.66
CA ARG A 325 5.04 -11.29 -19.06
C ARG A 325 6.26 -10.56 -19.62
N ASP A 326 7.43 -10.79 -19.01
CA ASP A 326 8.66 -10.04 -19.27
C ASP A 326 9.12 -10.20 -20.73
N ALA A 327 9.12 -11.42 -21.26
CA ALA A 327 9.53 -11.70 -22.64
C ALA A 327 8.59 -11.06 -23.67
N GLU A 328 7.27 -11.16 -23.47
CA GLU A 328 6.29 -10.59 -24.40
C GLU A 328 6.26 -9.07 -24.35
N THR A 329 6.40 -8.49 -23.16
CA THR A 329 6.51 -7.02 -23.02
C THR A 329 7.77 -6.51 -23.71
N ARG A 330 8.91 -7.20 -23.58
CA ARG A 330 10.14 -6.85 -24.31
C ARG A 330 9.98 -6.97 -25.82
N ALA A 331 9.32 -8.03 -26.28
CA ALA A 331 9.02 -8.22 -27.70
C ALA A 331 8.12 -7.09 -28.25
N LEU A 332 7.14 -6.63 -27.45
CA LEU A 332 6.29 -5.49 -27.81
C LEU A 332 7.11 -4.21 -27.98
N PHE A 333 7.98 -3.86 -27.02
CA PHE A 333 8.84 -2.67 -27.14
C PHE A 333 9.89 -2.78 -28.26
N ALA A 334 10.27 -3.99 -28.64
CA ALA A 334 11.17 -4.25 -29.77
C ALA A 334 10.43 -4.35 -31.12
N SER A 335 9.11 -4.17 -31.14
CA SER A 335 8.28 -4.29 -32.34
C SER A 335 8.07 -2.95 -33.06
N GLY A 336 7.43 -3.02 -34.23
CA GLY A 336 7.09 -1.83 -35.03
C GLY A 336 8.27 -1.27 -35.83
N PRO A 337 8.03 -0.20 -36.62
CA PRO A 337 9.04 0.42 -37.46
C PRO A 337 10.09 1.21 -36.66
N HIS A 338 9.71 1.68 -35.47
CA HIS A 338 10.53 2.53 -34.61
C HIS A 338 10.51 2.01 -33.17
N PRO A 339 11.19 0.89 -32.88
CA PRO A 339 11.17 0.25 -31.56
C PRO A 339 11.85 1.11 -30.49
N SER A 340 11.54 0.82 -29.23
CA SER A 340 12.18 1.45 -28.08
C SER A 340 13.69 1.19 -28.06
N ARG A 341 14.44 2.23 -27.74
CA ARG A 341 15.91 2.17 -27.67
C ARG A 341 16.42 1.64 -26.34
N ASN A 342 15.60 1.69 -25.29
CA ASN A 342 16.01 1.27 -23.94
C ASN A 342 14.92 0.46 -23.22
N VAL A 343 14.68 -0.75 -23.74
CA VAL A 343 13.66 -1.67 -23.22
C VAL A 343 13.90 -2.02 -21.74
N ASP A 344 15.16 -2.12 -21.29
CA ASP A 344 15.46 -2.42 -19.88
C ASP A 344 14.95 -1.31 -18.95
N GLN A 345 15.10 -0.05 -19.35
CA GLN A 345 14.54 1.07 -18.61
C GLN A 345 13.01 1.10 -18.66
N ASN A 346 12.39 0.81 -19.83
CA ASN A 346 10.93 0.66 -19.90
C ASN A 346 10.43 -0.41 -18.92
N MET A 347 11.08 -1.58 -18.90
CA MET A 347 10.73 -2.67 -17.99
C MET A 347 10.92 -2.30 -16.52
N ALA A 348 11.94 -1.53 -16.17
CA ALA A 348 12.16 -1.08 -14.80
C ALA A 348 11.04 -0.13 -14.33
N ASP A 349 10.68 0.85 -15.15
CA ASP A 349 9.62 1.81 -14.84
C ASP A 349 8.23 1.13 -14.80
N LEU A 350 7.95 0.19 -15.71
CA LEU A 350 6.71 -0.61 -15.68
C LEU A 350 6.59 -1.42 -14.39
N LYS A 351 7.69 -2.03 -13.92
CA LYS A 351 7.72 -2.77 -12.64
C LYS A 351 7.41 -1.85 -11.46
N ALA A 352 7.91 -0.61 -11.48
CA ALA A 352 7.60 0.40 -10.48
C ALA A 352 6.11 0.80 -10.52
N GLN A 353 5.52 0.94 -11.70
CA GLN A 353 4.08 1.21 -11.86
C GLN A 353 3.21 0.05 -11.37
N VAL A 354 3.60 -1.21 -11.65
CA VAL A 354 2.90 -2.39 -11.12
C VAL A 354 2.94 -2.40 -9.58
N ALA A 355 4.10 -2.07 -8.99
CA ALA A 355 4.28 -1.99 -7.54
C ALA A 355 3.44 -0.88 -6.90
N SER A 356 3.36 0.26 -7.57
CA SER A 356 2.47 1.37 -7.22
C SER A 356 1.01 0.90 -7.19
N CYS A 357 0.53 0.25 -8.25
CA CYS A 357 -0.81 -0.31 -8.30
C CYS A 357 -1.07 -1.36 -7.21
N ALA A 358 -0.12 -2.28 -6.98
CA ALA A 358 -0.24 -3.29 -5.92
C ALA A 358 -0.42 -2.65 -4.54
N ARG A 359 0.35 -1.58 -4.25
CA ARG A 359 0.22 -0.83 -3.00
C ARG A 359 -1.17 -0.22 -2.82
N GLY A 360 -1.73 0.34 -3.89
CA GLY A 360 -3.10 0.88 -3.89
C GLY A 360 -4.15 -0.20 -3.66
N ALA A 361 -4.02 -1.33 -4.36
CA ALA A 361 -4.94 -2.46 -4.22
C ALA A 361 -4.97 -3.00 -2.78
N ASP A 362 -3.81 -3.17 -2.14
CA ASP A 362 -3.70 -3.63 -0.75
C ASP A 362 -4.40 -2.68 0.23
N GLU A 363 -4.24 -1.36 0.07
CA GLU A 363 -4.90 -0.39 0.94
C GLU A 363 -6.43 -0.39 0.77
N LEU A 364 -6.92 -0.58 -0.46
CA LEU A 364 -8.35 -0.70 -0.71
C LEU A 364 -8.94 -1.97 -0.09
N ILE A 365 -8.27 -3.11 -0.25
CA ILE A 365 -8.70 -4.39 0.34
C ILE A 365 -8.70 -4.27 1.87
N ARG A 366 -7.65 -3.69 2.46
CA ARG A 366 -7.55 -3.46 3.91
C ARG A 366 -8.68 -2.57 4.41
N MET A 367 -8.99 -1.50 3.69
CA MET A 367 -10.08 -0.59 4.04
C MET A 367 -11.44 -1.28 3.97
N VAL A 368 -11.73 -2.03 2.91
CA VAL A 368 -12.99 -2.79 2.81
C VAL A 368 -13.09 -3.82 3.94
N SER A 369 -12.01 -4.54 4.25
CA SER A 369 -12.00 -5.49 5.38
C SER A 369 -12.29 -4.84 6.74
N GLU A 370 -11.95 -3.56 6.94
CA GLU A 370 -12.14 -2.84 8.21
C GLU A 370 -13.55 -2.23 8.34
N PHE A 371 -14.16 -1.85 7.22
CA PHE A 371 -15.40 -1.05 7.20
C PHE A 371 -16.63 -1.77 6.62
N GLY A 372 -16.44 -2.83 5.82
CA GLY A 372 -17.51 -3.54 5.10
C GLY A 372 -17.65 -3.06 3.67
#